data_AF-A0A661F519-F1
#
_entry.id   AF-A0A661F519-F1
#
_cell.length_a   1.000
_cell.length_b   1.000
_cell.length_c   1.000
_cell.angle_alpha   90.00
_cell.angle_beta   90.00
_cell.angle_gamma   90.00
#
_symmetry.space_group_name_H-M   'P 1'
#
loop_
_entity.id
_entity.type
_entity.pdbx_description
1 polymer ?
#
loop_
_entity_poly.entity_id
_entity_poly.type
_entity_poly.pdbx_seq_one_letter_code
_entity_poly.pdbx_strand_id
1 'polypeptide(L)'
;MTTGDQAAARAIVAKSNAFSVATPIQIEPWLRSGEFNILDFHEPRMKIDYGFIYRQDCMLVPAAKAFMRHVREIETEVTHL
;
A
#
# COMPACT_ATOMS: atom_id res chain seq x y z
N MET A 1 14.79 16.29 -6.54
CA MET A 1 13.52 16.81 -5.99
C MET A 1 12.71 15.61 -5.54
N THR A 2 12.86 15.18 -4.29
CA THR A 2 12.06 14.09 -3.72
C THR A 2 10.67 14.64 -3.45
N THR A 3 9.72 14.38 -4.35
CA THR A 3 8.30 14.70 -4.14
C THR A 3 7.79 13.88 -2.96
N GLY A 4 7.82 14.46 -1.76
CA GLY A 4 7.12 13.92 -0.59
C GLY A 4 5.60 14.04 -0.69
N ASP A 5 5.08 14.54 -1.81
CA ASP A 5 3.67 14.68 -2.11
C ASP A 5 3.26 13.69 -3.22
N GLN A 6 2.44 12.72 -2.83
CA GLN A 6 1.84 11.72 -3.71
C GLN A 6 1.01 12.37 -4.82
N ALA A 7 0.35 13.51 -4.56
CA ALA A 7 -0.43 14.22 -5.57
C ALA A 7 0.48 14.82 -6.65
N ALA A 8 1.66 15.32 -6.28
CA ALA A 8 2.66 15.82 -7.22
C ALA A 8 3.24 14.69 -8.08
N ALA A 9 3.61 13.56 -7.48
CA ALA A 9 4.09 12.39 -8.22
C ALA A 9 3.04 11.90 -9.24
N ARG A 10 1.78 11.82 -8.82
CA ARG A 10 0.64 11.49 -9.70
C ARG A 10 0.50 12.47 -10.87
N ALA A 11 0.57 13.77 -10.59
CA ALA A 11 0.40 14.81 -11.62
C ALA A 11 1.50 14.75 -12.69
N ILE A 12 2.71 14.34 -12.32
CA ILE A 12 3.81 14.12 -13.25
C ILE A 12 3.51 12.93 -14.17
N VAL A 13 3.11 11.79 -13.59
CA VAL A 13 2.77 10.58 -14.37
C VAL A 13 1.62 10.84 -15.34
N ALA A 14 0.53 11.46 -14.87
CA ALA A 14 -0.63 11.75 -15.71
C ALA A 14 -0.34 12.67 -16.90
N LYS A 15 0.72 13.49 -16.83
CA LYS A 15 1.07 14.49 -17.85
C LYS A 15 2.32 14.11 -18.64
N SER A 16 2.78 12.87 -18.55
CA SER A 16 4.01 12.43 -19.23
C SER A 16 3.94 10.96 -19.65
N ASN A 17 5.00 10.48 -20.30
CA ASN A 17 5.19 9.06 -20.62
C ASN A 17 5.99 8.34 -19.53
N ALA A 18 5.81 8.72 -18.26
CA ALA A 18 6.54 8.17 -17.13
C ALA A 18 5.79 6.97 -16.51
N PHE A 19 6.56 6.07 -15.90
CA PHE A 19 6.03 5.05 -14.99
C PHE A 19 6.28 5.48 -13.54
N SER A 20 5.41 5.07 -12.63
CA SER A 20 5.59 5.26 -11.19
C SER A 20 5.22 3.99 -10.44
N VAL A 21 5.79 3.86 -9.25
CA VAL A 21 5.44 2.83 -8.28
C VAL A 21 4.56 3.47 -7.21
N ALA A 22 3.41 2.87 -6.95
CA ALA A 22 2.49 3.28 -5.89
C ALA A 22 1.80 2.03 -5.34
N THR A 23 1.38 2.08 -4.08
CA THR A 23 0.50 1.03 -3.55
C THR A 23 -0.89 1.19 -4.17
N PRO A 24 -1.65 0.11 -4.44
CA PRO A 24 -2.97 0.25 -5.07
C PRO A 24 -3.92 1.19 -4.32
N ILE A 25 -3.87 1.19 -2.98
CA ILE A 25 -4.68 2.07 -2.14
C ILE A 25 -4.35 3.56 -2.33
N GLN A 26 -3.11 3.89 -2.69
CA GLN A 26 -2.69 5.26 -2.97
C GLN A 26 -3.30 5.80 -4.26
N ILE A 27 -3.64 4.94 -5.22
CA ILE A 27 -4.11 5.36 -6.54
C ILE A 27 -5.52 4.84 -6.88
N GLU A 28 -6.20 4.23 -5.92
CA GLU A 28 -7.48 3.54 -6.11
C GLU A 28 -8.54 4.36 -6.86
N PRO A 29 -8.81 5.64 -6.54
CA PRO A 29 -9.85 6.41 -7.24
C PRO A 29 -9.57 6.54 -8.75
N TRP A 30 -8.30 6.61 -9.12
CA TRP A 30 -7.86 6.79 -10.50
C TRP A 30 -7.74 5.47 -11.27
N LEU A 31 -7.48 4.37 -10.56
CA LEU A 31 -7.65 3.03 -11.12
C LEU A 31 -9.12 2.78 -11.44
N ARG A 32 -10.03 3.14 -10.53
CA ARG A 32 -11.48 2.99 -10.73
C ARG A 32 -12.03 3.87 -11.84
N SER A 33 -11.48 5.08 -12.03
CA SER A 33 -11.87 5.98 -13.12
C SER A 33 -11.27 5.61 -14.48
N GLY A 34 -10.26 4.73 -14.52
CA GLY A 34 -9.50 4.41 -15.72
C GLY A 34 -8.47 5.48 -16.13
N GLU A 35 -8.19 6.46 -15.26
CA GLU A 35 -7.13 7.47 -15.50
C GLU A 35 -5.73 6.84 -15.44
N PHE A 36 -5.56 5.76 -14.67
CA PHE A 36 -4.36 4.93 -14.68
C PHE A 36 -4.69 3.47 -14.91
N ASN A 37 -3.74 2.77 -15.53
CA ASN A 37 -3.73 1.32 -15.64
C ASN A 37 -2.51 0.75 -14.91
N ILE A 38 -2.68 -0.46 -14.36
CA ILE A 38 -1.59 -1.20 -13.75
C ILE A 38 -0.81 -1.90 -14.88
N LEU A 39 0.51 -1.75 -14.86
CA LEU A 39 1.38 -2.60 -15.66
C LEU A 39 1.53 -3.94 -14.93
N ASP A 40 1.22 -5.04 -15.62
CA ASP A 40 1.41 -6.39 -15.06
C ASP A 40 2.92 -6.71 -14.95
N PHE A 41 3.49 -6.27 -13.83
CA PHE A 41 4.90 -6.42 -13.50
C PHE A 41 5.04 -7.04 -12.11
N HIS A 42 5.53 -8.28 -12.08
CA HIS A 42 5.75 -9.01 -10.85
C HIS A 42 7.25 -9.24 -10.63
N GLU A 43 7.81 -8.55 -9.63
CA GLU A 43 9.16 -8.80 -9.12
C GLU A 43 9.03 -9.30 -7.67
N PRO A 44 9.47 -10.52 -7.34
CA PRO A 44 9.32 -11.10 -5.99
C PRO A 44 9.86 -10.24 -4.86
N ARG A 45 10.85 -9.37 -5.15
CA ARG A 45 11.44 -8.42 -4.20
C ARG A 45 10.65 -7.12 -4.06
N MET A 46 9.71 -6.85 -4.96
CA MET A 46 8.86 -5.66 -4.93
C MET A 46 7.61 -5.94 -4.09
N LYS A 47 7.84 -6.21 -2.80
CA LYS A 47 6.78 -6.39 -1.80
C LYS A 47 6.88 -5.29 -0.75
N ILE A 48 5.74 -4.83 -0.29
CA ILE A 48 5.69 -3.91 0.84
C ILE A 48 6.00 -4.74 2.09
N ASP A 49 7.09 -4.41 2.78
CA ASP A 49 7.36 -4.92 4.12
C ASP A 49 6.65 -4.01 5.12
N TYR A 50 5.46 -4.40 5.55
CA TYR A 50 4.63 -3.65 6.49
C TYR A 50 4.17 -4.54 7.65
N GLY A 51 3.86 -3.93 8.78
CA GLY A 51 3.41 -4.66 9.94
C GLY A 51 3.20 -3.76 11.15
N PHE A 52 2.99 -4.38 12.30
CA PHE A 52 2.79 -3.69 13.56
C PHE A 52 4.12 -3.39 14.24
N ILE A 53 4.30 -2.14 14.64
CA ILE A 53 5.42 -1.73 15.48
C ILE A 53 4.90 -1.62 16.91
N TYR A 54 5.57 -2.29 17.85
CA TYR A 54 5.28 -2.19 19.27
C TYR A 54 6.58 -2.21 20.08
N ARG A 55 6.51 -1.66 21.28
CA ARG A 55 7.63 -1.63 22.21
C ARG A 55 7.91 -3.03 22.74
N GLN A 56 9.16 -3.49 22.60
CA GLN A 56 9.59 -4.82 23.04
C GLN A 56 9.46 -5.01 24.57
N ASP A 57 9.60 -3.93 25.34
CA ASP A 57 9.55 -3.92 26.80
C ASP A 57 8.13 -3.77 27.37
N CYS A 58 7.10 -3.78 26.53
CA CYS A 58 5.71 -3.64 26.95
C CYS A 58 4.89 -4.87 26.57
N MET A 59 4.18 -5.42 27.56
CA MET A 59 3.15 -6.43 27.30
C MET A 59 2.03 -5.80 26.48
N LEU A 60 1.71 -6.40 25.32
CA LEU A 60 0.58 -5.99 24.51
C LEU A 60 -0.72 -6.18 25.29
N VAL A 61 -1.47 -5.08 25.45
CA VAL A 61 -2.81 -5.12 26.04
C VAL A 61 -3.74 -6.01 25.20
N PRO A 62 -4.76 -6.66 25.80
CA PRO A 62 -5.68 -7.55 25.07
C PRO A 62 -6.32 -6.91 23.83
N ALA A 63 -6.68 -5.62 23.92
CA ALA A 63 -7.24 -4.87 22.79
C ALA A 63 -6.28 -4.78 21.60
N ALA A 64 -4.99 -4.54 21.84
CA ALA A 64 -3.98 -4.47 20.78
C ALA A 64 -3.80 -5.84 20.11
N LYS A 65 -3.79 -6.93 20.89
CA LYS A 65 -3.75 -8.30 20.34
C LYS A 65 -4.96 -8.61 19.48
N ALA A 66 -6.16 -8.23 19.92
CA ALA A 66 -7.40 -8.42 19.18
C ALA A 66 -7.39 -7.63 17.85
N PHE A 67 -6.94 -6.38 17.88
CA PHE A 67 -6.76 -5.54 16.69
C PHE A 67 -5.79 -6.18 15.68
N MET A 68 -4.60 -6.57 16.14
CA MET A 68 -3.58 -7.19 15.28
C MET A 68 -4.08 -8.49 14.63
N ARG A 69 -4.85 -9.30 15.38
CA ARG A 69 -5.46 -10.51 14.85
C ARG A 69 -6.48 -10.18 13.76
N HIS A 70 -7.37 -9.22 14.02
CA HIS A 70 -8.41 -8.85 13.08
C HIS A 70 -7.87 -8.31 11.75
N VAL A 71 -6.85 -7.46 11.81
CA VAL A 71 -6.18 -6.94 10.60
C VAL A 71 -5.57 -8.09 9.79
N ARG A 72 -4.93 -9.08 10.43
CA ARG A 72 -4.36 -10.25 9.74
C ARG A 72 -5.41 -11.16 9.11
N GLU A 73 -6.59 -11.28 9.73
CA GLU A 73 -7.72 -12.01 9.15
C GLU A 73 -8.16 -11.36 7.84
N ILE A 74 -8.35 -10.03 7.83
CA ILE A 74 -8.69 -9.25 6.62
C ILE A 74 -7.61 -9.41 5.54
N GLU A 75 -6.33 -9.33 5.90
CA GLU A 75 -5.22 -9.49 4.95
C GLU A 75 -5.22 -10.86 4.27
N THR A 76 -5.56 -11.91 5.03
CA THR A 76 -5.67 -13.27 4.50
C THR A 76 -6.82 -13.38 3.51
N GLU A 77 -7.99 -12.80 3.82
CA GLU A 77 -9.13 -12.76 2.91
C GLU A 77 -8.81 -12.06 1.58
N VAL A 78 -8.06 -10.96 1.62
CA VAL A 78 -7.70 -10.15 0.44
C VAL A 78 -6.61 -10.81 -0.42
N THR A 79 -5.70 -11.58 0.18
CA THR A 79 -4.58 -12.22 -0.54
C THR A 79 -5.01 -13.47 -1.33
N HIS A 80 -6.22 -13.99 -1.11
CA HIS A 80 -6.78 -15.15 -1.81
C HIS A 80 -7.71 -14.80 -3.00
N LEU A 81 -7.74 -13.53 -3.39
CA LEU A 81 -8.42 -13.00 -4.59
C LEU A 81 -7.40 -12.58 -5.64
#